data_AF-A0A1S8T202-F1
#
_entry.id   AF-A0A1S8T202-F1
#
_cell.length_a   1.000
_cell.length_b   1.000
_cell.length_c   1.000
_cell.angle_alpha   90.00
_cell.angle_beta   90.00
_cell.angle_gamma   90.00
#
_symmetry.space_group_name_H-M   'P 1'
#
loop_
_entity.id
_entity.type
_entity.pdbx_description
1 polymer ?
#
loop_
_entity_poly.entity_id
_entity_poly.type
_entity_poly.pdbx_seq_one_letter_code
_entity_poly.pdbx_strand_id
1 'polypeptide(L)'
;MNSLLNKRKNELQTNKKKGFTLVELIIVIAIIAILVALAIPKFGAVIENSNQKADQATAKNIATIVAQKIADGSNNNISSGTVTDGTGDTLSVYDQLDGTKTPKAKAAKGASSFTYNIDSSGNITVDYTGIGEVYPSYNPATT
;
A
#
# COMPACT_ATOMS: atom_id res chain seq x y z
N MET A 1 10.24 -79.88 8.20
CA MET A 1 9.25 -78.78 8.26
C MET A 1 9.87 -77.36 8.22
N ASN A 2 11.15 -77.13 8.57
CA ASN A 2 11.67 -75.77 8.81
C ASN A 2 12.51 -75.11 7.68
N SER A 3 12.63 -75.69 6.48
CA SER A 3 13.42 -75.03 5.40
C SER A 3 12.62 -74.06 4.52
N LEU A 4 11.29 -74.01 4.66
CA LEU A 4 10.42 -73.13 3.86
C LEU A 4 10.14 -71.77 4.52
N LEU A 5 10.37 -71.66 5.84
CA LEU A 5 10.19 -70.40 6.57
C LEU A 5 11.38 -69.44 6.39
N ASN A 6 12.59 -69.97 6.17
CA ASN A 6 13.80 -69.15 6.02
C ASN A 6 13.97 -68.59 4.59
N LYS A 7 13.27 -69.13 3.59
CA LYS A 7 13.35 -68.66 2.20
C LYS A 7 12.50 -67.40 1.94
N ARG A 8 11.52 -67.10 2.80
CA ARG A 8 10.62 -65.92 2.70
C ARG A 8 11.07 -64.71 3.52
N LYS A 9 12.10 -64.85 4.36
CA LYS A 9 12.66 -63.71 5.12
C LYS A 9 13.64 -62.84 4.32
N ASN A 10 14.13 -63.32 3.18
CA ASN A 10 15.00 -62.56 2.26
C ASN A 10 14.26 -61.95 1.06
N GLU A 11 12.97 -62.25 0.86
CA GLU A 11 12.15 -61.70 -0.24
C GLU A 11 11.22 -60.56 0.20
N LEU A 12 11.20 -60.20 1.48
CA LEU A 12 10.73 -58.87 1.90
C LEU A 12 11.83 -57.88 1.52
N GLN A 13 11.90 -57.64 0.21
CA GLN A 13 12.86 -56.81 -0.46
C GLN A 13 13.08 -55.53 0.32
N THR A 14 14.34 -55.35 0.67
CA THR A 14 14.95 -54.13 1.14
C THR A 14 14.63 -53.01 0.14
N ASN A 15 13.46 -52.37 0.31
CA ASN A 15 13.21 -51.06 -0.26
C ASN A 15 14.16 -50.12 0.47
N LYS A 16 15.42 -50.05 0.02
CA LYS A 16 16.35 -49.01 0.42
C LYS A 16 15.69 -47.71 0.00
N LYS A 17 14.97 -47.08 0.94
CA LYS A 17 14.42 -45.75 0.74
C LYS A 17 15.62 -44.88 0.36
N LYS A 18 15.67 -44.47 -0.90
CA LYS A 18 16.67 -43.51 -1.37
C LYS A 18 16.32 -42.20 -0.66
N GLY A 19 16.99 -41.95 0.46
CA GLY A 19 16.91 -40.68 1.16
C GLY A 19 17.59 -39.59 0.33
N PHE A 20 17.12 -38.37 0.51
CA PHE A 20 17.76 -37.18 -0.04
C PHE A 20 19.19 -37.07 0.51
N THR A 21 20.17 -36.78 -0.34
CA THR A 21 21.53 -36.51 0.10
C THR A 21 21.63 -35.11 0.71
N LEU A 22 22.55 -34.92 1.66
CA LEU A 22 22.83 -33.59 2.23
C LEU A 22 23.31 -32.61 1.14
N VAL A 23 24.06 -33.11 0.15
CA VAL A 23 24.57 -32.31 -0.96
C VAL A 23 23.42 -31.78 -1.82
N GLU A 24 22.43 -32.61 -2.15
CA GLU A 24 21.25 -32.16 -2.89
C GLU A 24 20.49 -31.06 -2.13
N LEU A 25 20.39 -31.16 -0.80
CA LEU A 25 19.72 -30.13 -0.01
C LEU A 25 20.51 -28.81 0.01
N ILE A 26 21.85 -28.88 0.10
CA ILE A 26 22.73 -27.70 0.12
C ILE A 26 22.65 -26.94 -1.20
N ILE A 27 22.61 -27.64 -2.34
CA ILE A 27 22.49 -26.99 -3.66
C ILE A 27 21.15 -26.26 -3.79
N VAL A 28 20.06 -26.85 -3.30
CA VAL A 28 18.73 -26.25 -3.35
C VAL A 28 18.67 -24.95 -2.54
N ILE A 29 19.17 -24.93 -1.31
CA ILE A 29 19.19 -23.71 -0.50
C ILE A 29 20.12 -22.64 -1.10
N ALA A 30 21.22 -23.04 -1.75
CA ALA A 30 22.12 -22.12 -2.43
C ALA A 30 21.43 -21.42 -3.61
N ILE A 31 20.68 -22.17 -4.42
CA ILE A 31 19.91 -21.60 -5.54
C ILE A 31 18.80 -20.67 -5.02
N ILE A 32 18.05 -21.10 -3.99
CA ILE A 32 17.00 -20.26 -3.37
C ILE A 32 17.59 -18.95 -2.82
N ALA A 33 18.77 -19.00 -2.19
CA ALA A 33 19.43 -17.81 -1.66
C ALA A 33 19.78 -16.79 -2.77
N ILE A 34 20.25 -17.26 -3.94
CA ILE A 34 20.55 -16.40 -5.10
C ILE A 34 19.26 -15.78 -5.64
N LEU A 35 18.18 -16.55 -5.77
CA LEU A 35 16.89 -16.05 -6.28
C LEU A 35 16.30 -14.97 -5.36
N VAL A 36 16.32 -15.21 -4.04
CA VAL A 36 15.80 -14.26 -3.04
C VAL A 36 16.62 -12.96 -3.05
N ALA A 37 17.95 -13.05 -3.15
CA ALA A 37 18.83 -11.88 -3.19
C ALA A 37 18.52 -10.94 -4.37
N LEU A 38 18.16 -11.47 -5.54
CA LEU A 38 17.80 -10.67 -6.71
C LEU A 38 16.35 -10.16 -6.68
N ALA A 39 15.44 -10.90 -6.03
CA ALA A 39 14.01 -10.59 -6.04
C ALA A 39 13.62 -9.46 -5.09
N ILE A 40 14.16 -9.43 -3.87
CA ILE A 40 13.76 -8.47 -2.82
C ILE A 40 13.97 -6.97 -3.18
N PRO A 41 15.12 -6.52 -3.75
CA PRO A 41 15.45 -5.09 -3.77
C PRO A 41 14.51 -4.22 -4.63
N LYS A 42 13.77 -4.80 -5.57
CA LYS A 42 12.93 -4.02 -6.50
C LYS A 42 11.60 -3.55 -5.92
N PHE A 43 11.13 -4.15 -4.82
CA PHE A 43 9.77 -3.89 -4.34
C PHE A 43 9.61 -2.55 -3.61
N GLY A 44 10.65 -2.07 -2.90
CA GLY A 44 10.54 -0.85 -2.09
C GLY A 44 10.18 0.41 -2.89
N ALA A 45 10.94 0.70 -3.96
CA ALA A 45 10.72 1.89 -4.78
C ALA A 45 9.39 1.86 -5.54
N VAL A 46 8.95 0.66 -5.95
CA VAL A 46 7.67 0.48 -6.65
C VAL A 46 6.49 0.75 -5.71
N ILE A 47 6.55 0.25 -4.47
CA ILE A 47 5.52 0.50 -3.46
C ILE A 47 5.45 1.99 -3.13
N GLU A 48 6.61 2.62 -2.93
CA GLU A 48 6.68 4.06 -2.64
C GLU A 48 6.07 4.91 -3.75
N ASN A 49 6.45 4.67 -5.01
CA ASN A 49 5.87 5.37 -6.16
C ASN A 49 4.36 5.10 -6.31
N SER A 50 3.92 3.88 -6.01
CA SER A 50 2.49 3.52 -6.06
C SER A 50 1.69 4.23 -4.98
N ASN A 51 2.24 4.36 -3.77
CA ASN A 51 1.64 5.11 -2.68
C ASN A 51 1.53 6.60 -3.03
N GLN A 52 2.59 7.19 -3.59
CA GLN A 52 2.58 8.60 -4.02
C GLN A 52 1.52 8.87 -5.09
N LYS A 53 1.40 7.99 -6.09
CA LYS A 53 0.36 8.11 -7.13
C LYS A 53 -1.05 7.94 -6.57
N ALA A 54 -1.24 7.02 -5.63
CA ALA A 54 -2.53 6.81 -4.99
C ALA A 54 -2.95 8.03 -4.16
N ASP A 55 -2.01 8.63 -3.43
CA ASP A 55 -2.25 9.84 -2.64
C ASP A 55 -2.52 11.04 -3.55
N GLN A 56 -1.78 11.18 -4.65
CA GLN A 56 -2.04 12.24 -5.64
C GLN A 56 -3.41 12.12 -6.30
N ALA A 57 -3.85 10.90 -6.65
CA ALA A 57 -5.19 10.67 -7.20
C ALA A 57 -6.27 11.03 -6.17
N THR A 58 -6.05 10.66 -4.91
CA THR A 58 -6.95 11.00 -3.79
C THR A 58 -7.04 12.51 -3.58
N ALA A 59 -5.88 13.19 -3.57
CA ALA A 59 -5.80 14.65 -3.45
C ALA A 59 -6.50 15.37 -4.61
N LYS A 60 -6.36 14.88 -5.84
CA LYS A 60 -7.08 15.42 -7.00
C LYS A 60 -8.60 15.24 -6.87
N ASN A 61 -9.06 14.10 -6.36
CA ASN A 61 -10.48 13.87 -6.11
C ASN A 61 -11.01 14.84 -5.04
N ILE A 62 -10.27 15.05 -3.96
CA ILE A 62 -10.58 16.06 -2.93
C ILE A 62 -10.71 17.45 -3.56
N ALA A 63 -9.73 17.87 -4.37
CA ALA A 63 -9.76 19.17 -5.03
C ALA A 63 -10.97 19.32 -5.97
N THR A 64 -11.32 18.26 -6.69
CA THR A 64 -12.50 18.25 -7.60
C THR A 64 -13.80 18.41 -6.82
N ILE A 65 -13.93 17.70 -5.69
CA ILE A 65 -15.08 17.79 -4.78
C ILE A 65 -15.21 19.20 -4.19
N VAL A 66 -14.09 19.78 -3.74
CA VAL A 66 -14.05 21.15 -3.23
C VAL A 66 -14.45 22.14 -4.33
N ALA A 67 -13.95 21.98 -5.55
CA ALA A 67 -14.32 22.81 -6.70
C ALA A 67 -15.81 22.71 -7.03
N GLN A 68 -16.37 21.49 -7.01
CA GLN A 68 -17.80 21.27 -7.24
C GLN A 68 -18.64 21.97 -6.16
N LYS A 69 -18.25 21.86 -4.88
CA LYS A 69 -18.94 22.53 -3.77
C LYS A 69 -18.89 24.06 -3.87
N ILE A 70 -17.76 24.62 -4.33
CA ILE A 70 -17.64 26.04 -4.62
C ILE A 70 -18.62 26.43 -5.74
N ALA A 71 -18.68 25.64 -6.82
CA ALA A 71 -19.55 25.90 -7.97
C ALA A 71 -21.05 25.78 -7.66
N ASP A 72 -21.45 24.83 -6.80
CA ASP A 72 -22.83 24.59 -6.38
C ASP A 72 -23.40 25.72 -5.49
N GLY A 73 -22.58 26.73 -5.16
CA GLY A 73 -23.07 27.95 -4.53
C GLY A 73 -23.26 27.85 -3.02
N SER A 74 -22.58 26.93 -2.34
CA SER A 74 -22.34 27.00 -0.88
C SER A 74 -21.39 28.16 -0.53
N ASN A 75 -21.73 29.35 -1.01
CA ASN A 75 -20.99 30.59 -0.83
C ASN A 75 -21.32 31.18 0.54
N ASN A 76 -20.43 30.96 1.53
CA ASN A 76 -19.91 32.02 2.41
C ASN A 76 -19.02 31.52 3.57
N ASN A 77 -18.68 30.23 3.66
CA ASN A 77 -17.75 29.72 4.67
C ASN A 77 -16.97 28.51 4.15
N ILE A 78 -16.40 28.60 2.94
CA ILE A 78 -15.48 27.55 2.49
C ILE A 78 -14.10 27.88 3.05
N SER A 79 -13.90 27.48 4.30
CA SER A 79 -12.61 27.55 4.97
C SER A 79 -11.77 26.31 4.64
N SER A 80 -10.46 26.48 4.67
CA SER A 80 -9.53 25.35 4.67
C SER A 80 -9.92 24.34 5.74
N GLY A 81 -9.91 23.06 5.39
CA GLY A 81 -10.44 22.00 6.24
C GLY A 81 -9.58 20.75 6.20
N THR A 82 -9.70 19.93 7.25
CA THR A 82 -9.17 18.57 7.25
C THR A 82 -10.24 17.63 6.70
N VAL A 83 -9.84 16.67 5.87
CA VAL A 83 -10.76 15.63 5.38
C VAL A 83 -10.94 14.60 6.50
N THR A 84 -12.01 14.77 7.30
CA THR A 84 -12.37 13.87 8.41
C THR A 84 -13.76 13.28 8.21
N ASP A 85 -14.03 12.18 8.91
CA ASP A 85 -15.35 11.55 8.96
C ASP A 85 -16.38 12.58 9.48
N GLY A 86 -17.54 12.67 8.84
CA GLY A 86 -18.48 13.81 8.76
C GLY A 86 -19.03 14.40 10.07
N THR A 87 -18.15 14.79 10.99
CA THR A 87 -18.47 15.33 12.30
C THR A 87 -17.64 16.59 12.55
N GLY A 88 -18.05 17.70 11.92
CA GLY A 88 -17.63 19.02 12.41
C GLY A 88 -17.46 20.15 11.40
N ASP A 89 -17.53 19.90 10.09
CA ASP A 89 -17.42 20.97 9.09
C ASP A 89 -18.68 21.08 8.23
N THR A 90 -19.11 22.31 7.95
CA THR A 90 -20.36 22.56 7.20
C THR A 90 -20.26 22.11 5.74
N LEU A 91 -19.09 21.59 5.32
CA LEU A 91 -18.80 21.09 3.98
C LEU A 91 -17.89 19.84 4.05
N SER A 92 -18.38 18.75 4.62
CA SER A 92 -17.66 17.46 4.61
C SER A 92 -17.37 17.01 3.16
N VAL A 93 -16.10 17.13 2.72
CA VAL A 93 -15.58 16.52 1.48
C VAL A 93 -15.69 14.99 1.57
N TYR A 94 -15.61 14.46 2.78
CA TYR A 94 -15.67 13.04 3.08
C TYR A 94 -16.98 12.39 2.61
N ASP A 95 -18.12 13.05 2.77
CA ASP A 95 -19.42 12.48 2.40
C ASP A 95 -19.54 12.25 0.88
N GLN A 96 -18.73 12.97 0.09
CA GLN A 96 -18.64 12.84 -1.37
C GLN A 96 -17.45 11.94 -1.80
N LEU A 97 -16.67 11.43 -0.85
CA LEU A 97 -15.57 10.48 -1.05
C LEU A 97 -16.00 9.07 -0.62
N ASP A 98 -16.67 8.31 -1.49
CA ASP A 98 -17.09 6.90 -1.30
C ASP A 98 -17.79 6.54 0.04
N GLY A 99 -18.06 7.51 0.92
CA GLY A 99 -18.78 7.48 2.20
C GLY A 99 -18.33 6.46 3.25
N THR A 100 -17.28 5.68 2.99
CA THR A 100 -17.04 4.43 3.74
C THR A 100 -15.78 4.45 4.61
N LYS A 101 -14.74 5.23 4.27
CA LYS A 101 -13.49 5.36 5.05
C LYS A 101 -12.76 6.67 4.74
N THR A 102 -12.24 7.35 5.76
CA THR A 102 -11.42 8.54 5.55
C THR A 102 -10.17 8.20 4.74
N PRO A 103 -9.82 9.00 3.72
CA PRO A 103 -8.63 8.76 2.93
C PRO A 103 -7.39 8.88 3.82
N LYS A 104 -6.57 7.82 3.82
CA LYS A 104 -5.30 7.78 4.55
C LYS A 104 -4.15 8.07 3.60
N ALA A 105 -3.30 9.01 3.98
CA ALA A 105 -2.02 9.23 3.32
C ALA A 105 -1.14 7.98 3.47
N LYS A 106 -0.54 7.52 2.37
CA LYS A 106 0.29 6.32 2.30
C LYS A 106 1.76 6.62 2.06
N ALA A 107 2.08 7.70 1.36
CA ALA A 107 3.43 8.09 1.00
C ALA A 107 4.09 8.99 2.07
N ALA A 108 3.34 9.87 2.69
CA ALA A 108 3.88 10.79 3.69
C ALA A 108 4.19 10.08 5.02
N LYS A 109 5.46 10.09 5.42
CA LYS A 109 5.88 9.58 6.74
C LYS A 109 5.40 10.54 7.83
N GLY A 110 4.32 10.19 8.52
CA GLY A 110 3.82 10.92 9.69
C GLY A 110 2.49 11.65 9.49
N ALA A 111 2.01 11.79 8.24
CA ALA A 111 0.66 12.27 7.99
C ALA A 111 -0.30 11.08 7.91
N SER A 112 -1.45 11.23 8.55
CA SER A 112 -2.52 10.22 8.56
C SER A 112 -3.73 10.61 7.70
N SER A 113 -3.79 11.86 7.24
CA SER A 113 -4.92 12.46 6.53
C SER A 113 -4.47 13.54 5.55
N PHE A 114 -5.44 14.09 4.82
CA PHE A 114 -5.29 15.20 3.89
C PHE A 114 -6.00 16.45 4.42
N THR A 115 -5.44 17.61 4.10
CA THR A 115 -6.05 18.93 4.30
C THR A 115 -6.21 19.62 2.95
N TYR A 116 -7.30 20.35 2.76
CA TYR A 116 -7.45 21.20 1.58
C TYR A 116 -7.43 22.67 1.99
N ASN A 117 -6.84 23.51 1.14
CA ASN A 117 -6.81 24.95 1.29
C ASN A 117 -7.39 25.61 0.05
N ILE A 118 -8.06 26.73 0.25
CA ILE A 118 -8.59 27.56 -0.83
C ILE A 118 -8.02 28.95 -0.61
N ASP A 119 -7.28 29.47 -1.57
CA ASP A 119 -6.74 30.82 -1.48
C ASP A 119 -7.80 31.88 -1.86
N SER A 120 -7.50 33.14 -1.58
CA SER A 120 -8.37 34.27 -1.92
C SER A 120 -8.60 34.45 -3.43
N SER A 121 -7.86 33.73 -4.27
CA SER A 121 -8.00 33.71 -5.73
C SER A 121 -8.84 32.53 -6.23
N GLY A 122 -9.29 31.64 -5.33
CA GLY A 122 -10.06 30.44 -5.66
C GLY A 122 -9.21 29.24 -6.09
N ASN A 123 -7.88 29.30 -5.94
CA ASN A 123 -7.03 28.14 -6.19
C ASN A 123 -7.17 27.14 -5.03
N ILE A 124 -7.27 25.85 -5.37
CA ILE A 124 -7.43 24.76 -4.43
C ILE A 124 -6.11 24.00 -4.34
N THR A 125 -5.53 23.93 -3.15
CA THR A 125 -4.38 23.07 -2.84
C THR A 125 -4.81 21.96 -1.89
N VAL A 126 -4.16 20.81 -1.99
CA VAL A 126 -4.38 19.68 -1.09
C VAL A 126 -3.04 19.19 -0.58
N ASP A 127 -2.90 19.19 0.74
CA ASP A 127 -1.67 18.91 1.46
C ASP A 127 -1.83 17.62 2.29
N TYR A 128 -0.71 16.98 2.57
CA TYR A 128 -0.60 16.09 3.73
C TYR A 128 -0.67 16.94 5.00
N THR A 129 -1.50 16.55 5.96
CA THR A 129 -1.68 17.28 7.21
C THR A 129 -0.34 17.59 7.89
N GLY A 130 0.10 18.84 7.83
CA GLY A 130 1.33 19.33 8.46
C GLY A 130 2.65 18.96 7.77
N ILE A 131 2.63 18.38 6.56
CA ILE A 131 3.85 17.86 5.89
C ILE A 131 4.11 18.49 4.51
N GLY A 132 3.07 18.96 3.79
CA GLY A 132 3.25 19.72 2.55
C GLY A 132 2.35 19.29 1.40
N GLU A 133 2.49 19.99 0.26
CA GLU A 133 1.58 19.91 -0.89
C GLU A 133 1.65 18.58 -1.66
N VAL A 134 0.47 18.04 -1.99
CA VAL A 134 0.26 16.84 -2.83
C VAL A 134 -0.33 17.23 -4.19
N TYR A 135 -1.17 18.26 -4.21
CA TYR A 135 -1.86 18.77 -5.39
C TYR A 135 -1.97 20.30 -5.31
N PRO A 136 -1.79 21.06 -6.42
CA PRO A 136 -1.69 20.61 -7.82
C PRO A 136 -0.34 20.04 -8.24
N SER A 137 0.73 20.31 -7.49
CA SER A 137 2.07 19.76 -7.77
C SER A 137 2.64 19.10 -6.52
N TYR A 138 3.01 17.83 -6.62
CA TYR A 138 3.70 17.16 -5.52
C TYR A 138 5.15 17.65 -5.45
N ASN A 139 5.53 18.29 -4.33
CA ASN A 139 6.92 18.65 -4.05
C ASN A 139 7.58 17.63 -3.10
N PRO A 140 8.44 16.73 -3.59
CA PRO A 140 9.12 15.75 -2.74
C PRO A 140 10.16 16.36 -1.79
N ALA A 141 10.49 17.66 -1.91
CA ALA A 141 11.57 18.30 -1.16
C ALA A 141 11.15 18.92 0.19
N THR A 142 9.86 18.92 0.54
CA THR A 142 9.34 19.50 1.79
C THR A 142 9.09 18.48 2.91
N THR A 143 9.50 17.22 2.73
CA THR A 143 9.44 16.16 3.76
C THR A 143 10.79 15.91 4.41
#